data_AF-A0A9N9KUK9-F1
#
_entry.id   AF-A0A9N9KUK9-F1
#
_cell.length_a   1.000
_cell.length_b   1.000
_cell.length_c   1.000
_cell.angle_alpha   90.00
_cell.angle_beta   90.00
_cell.angle_gamma   90.00
#
_symmetry.space_group_name_H-M   'P 1'
#
loop_
_entity.id
_entity.type
_entity.pdbx_description
1 polymer ?
#
loop_
_entity_poly.entity_id
_entity_poly.type
_entity_poly.pdbx_seq_one_letter_code
_entity_poly.pdbx_strand_id
1 'polypeptide(L)'
;MKNFQYLYAILSYFLYLAVGICEESCDTDTNEVAKIKYDTYRARAFATQVAALKNRTTGCTLKNVIVRKEWYVPWSPSCPPNPSIYPIEFLFNPSKRSTLSLSERQSYINAVLCLQLKPSKIPNDHAPGARSHFDDFVATHINQTVLIHSSVSILSILSRFLSWHRYFVHVYEAALRNECGYPGAQPYWDWSAHDATPNTNALFSDSGSIGGNGKAIVHNDTKFLIPTVPPAPVVIPAGTGGGCITTGPFVNYTVNLGPGPAPGGLEYNPRCLVRDFRPWMTNVSNTYSNVTETISLPNVTVFQETMEFTGVTVGIHPGGHGGVGGTMVDLYSSPADPAFFFHHAQIDHVWLLWQAQDFPNRTVQIGETLTFSNSPPSAPGTPNTTTDLGFLEGTYLLKELGSTIDGPFCYIYE
;
A
#
# COMPACT_ATOMS: atom_id res chain seq x y z
N MET A 1 37.16 -52.68 -4.28
CA MET A 1 35.88 -52.35 -3.61
C MET A 1 36.05 -51.96 -2.13
N LYS A 2 37.06 -51.17 -1.74
CA LYS A 2 37.19 -50.62 -0.37
C LYS A 2 37.32 -49.08 -0.30
N ASN A 3 37.57 -48.40 -1.42
CA ASN A 3 37.67 -46.93 -1.46
C ASN A 3 36.35 -46.19 -1.73
N PHE A 4 35.27 -46.90 -2.08
CA PHE A 4 33.95 -46.28 -2.30
C PHE A 4 33.10 -46.19 -1.02
N GLN A 5 33.34 -47.04 -0.01
CA GLN A 5 32.62 -46.98 1.27
C GLN A 5 33.10 -45.84 2.17
N TYR A 6 34.39 -45.45 2.10
CA TYR A 6 34.93 -44.32 2.86
C TYR A 6 34.44 -42.96 2.32
N LEU A 7 34.27 -42.82 1.00
CA LEU A 7 33.72 -41.60 0.41
C LEU A 7 32.24 -41.42 0.79
N TYR A 8 31.46 -42.50 0.81
CA TYR A 8 30.06 -42.48 1.26
C TYR A 8 29.93 -42.12 2.74
N ALA A 9 30.78 -42.67 3.62
CA ALA A 9 30.73 -42.36 5.05
C ALA A 9 31.08 -40.88 5.34
N ILE A 10 32.02 -40.28 4.59
CA ILE A 10 32.40 -38.87 4.74
C ILE A 10 31.31 -37.95 4.18
N LEU A 11 30.73 -38.26 3.00
CA LEU A 11 29.60 -37.51 2.44
C LEU A 11 28.34 -37.59 3.32
N SER A 12 28.05 -38.74 3.92
CA SER A 12 26.94 -38.89 4.87
C SER A 12 27.15 -38.13 6.17
N TYR A 13 28.40 -38.00 6.64
CA TYR A 13 28.74 -37.25 7.86
C TYR A 13 28.66 -35.72 7.63
N PHE A 14 29.07 -35.24 6.45
CA PHE A 14 28.88 -33.84 6.05
C PHE A 14 27.41 -33.50 5.75
N LEU A 15 26.61 -34.44 5.23
CA LEU A 15 25.16 -34.27 5.12
C LEU A 15 24.50 -34.20 6.50
N TYR A 16 24.90 -35.04 7.45
CA TYR A 16 24.33 -35.02 8.81
C TYR A 16 24.65 -33.72 9.57
N LEU A 17 25.87 -33.18 9.40
CA LEU A 17 26.24 -31.87 9.96
C LEU A 17 25.50 -30.71 9.26
N ALA A 18 25.28 -30.77 7.95
CA ALA A 18 24.54 -29.73 7.22
C ALA A 18 23.02 -29.76 7.48
N VAL A 19 22.44 -30.95 7.70
CA VAL A 19 21.03 -31.13 8.09
C VAL A 19 20.81 -30.71 9.54
N GLY A 20 21.73 -31.04 10.45
CA GLY A 20 21.66 -30.61 11.86
C GLY A 20 21.75 -29.09 12.06
N ILE A 21 22.43 -28.36 11.17
CA ILE A 21 22.49 -26.88 11.20
C ILE A 21 21.17 -26.24 10.69
N CYS A 22 20.38 -26.95 9.86
CA CYS A 22 19.10 -26.43 9.37
C CYS A 22 17.92 -26.76 10.30
N GLU A 23 17.91 -27.93 10.94
CA GLU A 23 16.82 -28.37 11.83
C GLU A 23 16.68 -27.51 13.10
N GLU A 24 17.76 -26.94 13.64
CA GLU A 24 17.67 -26.08 14.84
C GLU A 24 17.19 -24.64 14.56
N SER A 25 17.11 -24.20 13.28
CA SER A 25 16.80 -22.79 12.95
C SER A 25 15.39 -22.53 12.42
N CYS A 26 14.67 -23.55 11.94
CA CYS A 26 13.39 -23.35 11.26
C CYS A 26 12.15 -23.42 12.18
N ASP A 27 12.27 -24.03 13.37
CA ASP A 27 11.10 -24.35 14.22
C ASP A 27 10.80 -23.28 15.29
N THR A 28 11.41 -22.09 15.17
CA THR A 28 11.19 -20.97 16.10
C THR A 28 11.08 -19.59 15.43
N ASP A 29 11.13 -19.50 14.09
CA ASP A 29 11.04 -18.20 13.41
C ASP A 29 9.58 -17.77 13.25
N THR A 30 9.15 -16.90 14.17
CA THR A 30 7.84 -16.22 14.15
C THR A 30 7.49 -15.58 12.80
N ASN A 31 8.49 -15.24 11.97
CA ASN A 31 8.26 -14.67 10.64
C ASN A 31 7.72 -15.69 9.63
N GLU A 32 8.16 -16.95 9.66
CA GLU A 32 7.69 -17.98 8.73
C GLU A 32 6.23 -18.35 9.00
N VAL A 33 5.84 -18.43 10.27
CA VAL A 33 4.43 -18.65 10.66
C VAL A 33 3.54 -17.51 10.16
N ALA A 34 3.99 -16.25 10.31
CA ALA A 34 3.26 -15.09 9.84
C ALA A 34 3.13 -15.06 8.30
N LYS A 35 4.17 -15.45 7.56
CA LYS A 35 4.14 -15.58 6.09
C LYS A 35 3.09 -16.60 5.65
N ILE A 36 3.10 -17.81 6.22
CA ILE A 36 2.12 -18.86 5.90
C ILE A 36 0.69 -18.40 6.18
N LYS A 37 0.48 -17.70 7.29
CA LYS A 37 -0.82 -17.12 7.65
C LYS A 37 -1.28 -16.06 6.65
N TYR A 38 -0.38 -15.18 6.22
CA TYR A 38 -0.67 -14.15 5.22
C TYR A 38 -1.05 -14.77 3.87
N ASP A 39 -0.30 -15.76 3.41
CA ASP A 39 -0.56 -16.48 2.16
C ASP A 39 -1.91 -17.22 2.20
N THR A 40 -2.27 -17.76 3.36
CA THR A 40 -3.60 -18.36 3.59
C THR A 40 -4.72 -17.32 3.45
N TYR A 41 -4.53 -16.11 3.99
CA TYR A 41 -5.51 -15.02 3.82
C TYR A 41 -5.66 -14.61 2.36
N ARG A 42 -4.56 -14.47 1.61
CA ARG A 42 -4.57 -14.18 0.17
C ARG A 42 -5.31 -15.23 -0.62
N ALA A 43 -4.98 -16.52 -0.43
CA ALA A 43 -5.64 -17.62 -1.13
C ALA A 43 -7.15 -17.64 -0.85
N ARG A 44 -7.56 -17.44 0.40
CA ARG A 44 -8.98 -17.35 0.79
C ARG A 44 -9.66 -16.16 0.12
N ALA A 45 -9.05 -14.98 0.12
CA ALA A 45 -9.61 -13.78 -0.48
C ALA A 45 -9.77 -13.94 -2.00
N PHE A 46 -8.76 -14.45 -2.69
CA PHE A 46 -8.84 -14.75 -4.12
C PHE A 46 -9.98 -15.73 -4.42
N ALA A 47 -10.06 -16.85 -3.69
CA ALA A 47 -11.12 -17.83 -3.87
C ALA A 47 -12.52 -17.25 -3.61
N THR A 48 -12.65 -16.40 -2.58
CA THR A 48 -13.91 -15.74 -2.21
C THR A 48 -14.39 -14.80 -3.32
N GLN A 49 -13.51 -13.95 -3.84
CA GLN A 49 -13.82 -13.03 -4.94
C GLN A 49 -14.20 -13.80 -6.22
N VAL A 50 -13.41 -14.82 -6.59
CA VAL A 50 -13.70 -15.66 -7.77
C VAL A 50 -15.05 -16.36 -7.61
N ALA A 51 -15.36 -16.90 -6.42
CA ALA A 51 -16.66 -17.51 -6.15
C ALA A 51 -17.81 -16.52 -6.28
N ALA A 52 -17.66 -15.29 -5.78
CA ALA A 52 -18.66 -14.22 -5.89
C ALA A 52 -18.89 -13.80 -7.35
N LEU A 53 -17.87 -13.88 -8.21
CA LEU A 53 -17.96 -13.53 -9.63
C LEU A 53 -18.49 -14.66 -10.53
N LYS A 54 -18.29 -15.94 -10.14
CA LYS A 54 -18.69 -17.12 -10.95
C LYS A 54 -20.16 -17.10 -11.38
N ASN A 55 -21.04 -16.58 -10.53
CA ASN A 55 -22.48 -16.57 -10.77
C ASN A 55 -22.98 -15.26 -11.43
N ARG A 56 -22.10 -14.30 -11.71
CA ARG A 56 -22.48 -13.00 -12.27
C ARG A 56 -22.43 -13.02 -13.80
N THR A 57 -23.54 -12.61 -14.42
CA THR A 57 -23.67 -12.48 -15.88
C THR A 57 -23.72 -11.03 -16.36
N THR A 58 -23.86 -10.06 -15.44
CA THR A 58 -23.92 -8.62 -15.72
C THR A 58 -23.10 -7.86 -14.67
N GLY A 59 -22.75 -6.60 -14.96
CA GLY A 59 -21.90 -5.78 -14.08
C GLY A 59 -20.46 -6.29 -14.05
N CYS A 60 -19.93 -6.55 -12.84
CA CYS A 60 -18.62 -7.17 -12.69
C CYS A 60 -18.70 -8.69 -12.82
N THR A 61 -17.92 -9.25 -13.74
CA THR A 61 -17.92 -10.67 -14.11
C THR A 61 -16.49 -11.19 -14.29
N LEU A 62 -16.32 -12.51 -14.35
CA LEU A 62 -15.02 -13.12 -14.67
C LEU A 62 -14.45 -12.72 -16.04
N LYS A 63 -15.27 -12.16 -16.94
CA LYS A 63 -14.84 -11.75 -18.30
C LYS A 63 -14.22 -10.36 -18.34
N ASN A 64 -14.60 -9.47 -17.42
CA ASN A 64 -14.20 -8.05 -17.42
C ASN A 64 -13.51 -7.61 -16.12
N VAL A 65 -13.45 -8.47 -15.10
CA VAL A 65 -12.72 -8.17 -13.87
C VAL A 65 -11.25 -7.92 -14.13
N ILE A 66 -10.73 -6.84 -13.56
CA ILE A 66 -9.33 -6.46 -13.63
C ILE A 66 -8.58 -7.09 -12.44
N VAL A 67 -7.38 -7.62 -12.66
CA VAL A 67 -6.56 -8.21 -11.59
C VAL A 67 -5.41 -7.26 -11.24
N ARG A 68 -5.43 -6.74 -10.01
CA ARG A 68 -4.34 -5.96 -9.43
C ARG A 68 -3.26 -6.90 -8.91
N LYS A 69 -2.03 -6.66 -9.36
CA LYS A 69 -0.85 -7.49 -9.07
C LYS A 69 0.17 -6.74 -8.25
N GLU A 70 1.06 -7.47 -7.63
CA GLU A 70 2.16 -6.88 -6.90
C GLU A 70 3.22 -6.29 -7.81
N TRP A 71 3.86 -5.22 -7.36
CA TRP A 71 5.13 -4.78 -7.91
C TRP A 71 6.31 -5.58 -7.34
N TYR A 72 6.49 -6.83 -7.77
CA TYR A 72 7.49 -7.75 -7.22
C TYR A 72 8.38 -8.38 -8.29
N VAL A 73 9.69 -8.55 -8.13
CA VAL A 73 10.46 -9.41 -9.05
C VAL A 73 10.53 -10.80 -8.43
N PRO A 74 10.10 -11.89 -9.12
CA PRO A 74 10.29 -13.22 -8.60
C PRO A 74 11.78 -13.47 -8.39
N TRP A 75 12.16 -13.68 -7.13
CA TRP A 75 13.48 -14.19 -6.81
C TRP A 75 13.53 -15.66 -7.24
N SER A 76 14.39 -15.99 -8.20
CA SER A 76 14.74 -17.38 -8.50
C SER A 76 15.76 -17.83 -7.46
N PRO A 77 15.46 -18.86 -6.63
CA PRO A 77 16.48 -19.45 -5.80
C PRO A 77 17.63 -19.98 -6.68
N SER A 78 18.86 -19.83 -6.23
CA SER A 78 20.04 -20.45 -6.83
C SER A 78 20.11 -21.97 -6.58
N CYS A 79 19.22 -22.53 -5.75
CA CYS A 79 19.14 -23.96 -5.43
C CYS A 79 17.69 -24.46 -5.45
N PRO A 80 17.42 -25.65 -6.02
CA PRO A 80 16.10 -26.28 -5.89
C PRO A 80 15.80 -26.65 -4.42
N PRO A 81 14.56 -26.50 -3.94
CA PRO A 81 14.20 -26.88 -2.57
C PRO A 81 14.32 -28.39 -2.36
N ASN A 82 14.81 -28.78 -1.18
CA ASN A 82 15.00 -30.19 -0.80
C ASN A 82 13.64 -30.83 -0.42
N PRO A 83 13.13 -31.82 -1.18
CA PRO A 83 11.79 -32.37 -0.96
C PRO A 83 11.63 -33.21 0.32
N SER A 84 12.72 -33.51 1.04
CA SER A 84 12.66 -34.30 2.28
C SER A 84 12.47 -33.49 3.56
N ILE A 85 12.41 -32.15 3.50
CA ILE A 85 12.29 -31.27 4.68
C ILE A 85 10.86 -30.69 4.84
N TYR A 86 10.01 -30.74 3.81
CA TYR A 86 8.65 -30.17 3.86
C TYR A 86 7.59 -31.13 3.29
N PRO A 87 7.03 -32.05 4.11
CA PRO A 87 5.98 -32.97 3.67
C PRO A 87 4.58 -32.33 3.67
N ILE A 88 4.46 -31.06 3.24
CA ILE A 88 3.17 -30.43 2.91
C ILE A 88 3.31 -29.72 1.56
N GLU A 89 3.32 -30.53 0.49
CA GLU A 89 2.88 -30.08 -0.83
C GLU A 89 1.36 -29.85 -0.80
N PHE A 90 0.92 -28.79 -0.15
CA PHE A 90 -0.37 -28.17 -0.46
C PHE A 90 -0.22 -26.66 -0.29
N LEU A 91 -0.08 -25.98 -1.45
CA LEU A 91 -0.07 -24.53 -1.60
C LEU A 91 1.16 -23.91 -0.91
N PHE A 92 2.31 -23.74 -1.55
CA PHE A 92 2.61 -22.54 -2.30
C PHE A 92 3.93 -22.77 -3.05
N ASN A 93 3.91 -22.57 -4.35
CA ASN A 93 5.11 -22.46 -5.15
C ASN A 93 5.35 -20.94 -5.31
N PRO A 94 6.51 -20.38 -4.92
CA PRO A 94 6.83 -18.96 -5.14
C PRO A 94 6.64 -18.51 -6.60
N SER A 95 6.66 -19.44 -7.56
CA SER A 95 6.30 -19.19 -8.96
C SER A 95 4.81 -18.91 -9.23
N LYS A 96 3.92 -18.92 -8.22
CA LYS A 96 2.50 -18.55 -8.34
C LYS A 96 2.18 -17.13 -7.87
N ARG A 97 3.12 -16.38 -7.28
CA ARG A 97 2.94 -14.95 -7.00
C ARG A 97 3.06 -14.22 -8.34
N SER A 98 1.94 -13.92 -8.98
CA SER A 98 1.99 -13.18 -10.24
C SER A 98 2.46 -11.76 -9.98
N THR A 99 3.20 -11.22 -10.94
CA THR A 99 3.79 -9.90 -10.83
C THR A 99 3.98 -9.29 -12.20
N LEU A 100 4.13 -7.98 -12.23
CA LEU A 100 4.39 -7.22 -13.43
C LEU A 100 5.80 -7.53 -13.96
N SER A 101 5.86 -7.91 -15.23
CA SER A 101 7.06 -7.90 -16.04
C SER A 101 7.64 -6.48 -16.17
N LEU A 102 8.92 -6.37 -16.55
CA LEU A 102 9.56 -5.07 -16.74
C LEU A 102 8.83 -4.18 -17.76
N SER A 103 8.26 -4.76 -18.82
CA SER A 103 7.48 -4.00 -19.81
C SER A 103 6.16 -3.50 -19.24
N GLU A 104 5.47 -4.30 -18.42
CA GLU A 104 4.25 -3.86 -17.73
C GLU A 104 4.53 -2.74 -16.71
N ARG A 105 5.65 -2.82 -15.99
CA ARG A 105 6.11 -1.75 -15.08
C ARG A 105 6.45 -0.47 -15.82
N GLN A 106 7.18 -0.57 -16.94
CA GLN A 106 7.48 0.58 -17.78
C GLN A 106 6.21 1.20 -18.35
N SER A 107 5.24 0.38 -18.75
CA SER A 107 3.93 0.86 -19.23
C SER A 107 3.19 1.66 -18.15
N TYR A 108 3.20 1.18 -16.90
CA TYR A 108 2.64 1.92 -15.76
C TYR A 108 3.38 3.26 -15.56
N ILE A 109 4.71 3.24 -15.49
CA ILE A 109 5.55 4.44 -15.31
C ILE A 109 5.24 5.48 -16.40
N ASN A 110 5.16 5.05 -17.67
CA ASN A 110 4.84 5.94 -18.79
C ASN A 110 3.46 6.58 -18.64
N ALA A 111 2.48 5.84 -18.12
CA ALA A 111 1.15 6.39 -17.87
C ALA A 111 1.15 7.43 -16.76
N VAL A 112 1.91 7.22 -15.67
CA VAL A 112 2.06 8.22 -14.60
C VAL A 112 2.72 9.49 -15.13
N LEU A 113 3.81 9.35 -15.90
CA LEU A 113 4.49 10.49 -16.54
C LEU A 113 3.55 11.24 -17.50
N CYS A 114 2.71 10.52 -18.26
CA CYS A 114 1.68 11.12 -19.09
C CYS A 114 0.68 11.95 -18.26
N LEU A 115 0.23 11.45 -17.10
CA LEU A 115 -0.70 12.17 -16.23
C LEU A 115 -0.08 13.44 -15.65
N GLN A 116 1.23 13.41 -15.36
CA GLN A 116 2.03 14.56 -14.93
C GLN A 116 2.25 15.61 -16.04
N LEU A 117 2.01 15.26 -17.31
CA LEU A 117 2.12 16.16 -18.46
C LEU A 117 0.77 16.72 -18.93
N LYS A 118 -0.34 16.02 -18.66
CA LYS A 118 -1.68 16.53 -18.99
C LYS A 118 -2.01 17.75 -18.14
N PRO A 119 -2.67 18.78 -18.68
CA PRO A 119 -3.03 19.96 -17.91
C PRO A 119 -4.02 19.60 -16.78
N SER A 120 -3.89 20.32 -15.66
CA SER A 120 -4.86 20.28 -14.56
C SER A 120 -6.27 20.61 -15.05
N LYS A 121 -7.26 19.88 -14.53
CA LYS A 121 -8.69 20.09 -14.77
C LYS A 121 -9.33 20.96 -13.67
N ILE A 122 -8.67 21.12 -12.53
CA ILE A 122 -9.17 21.96 -11.43
C ILE A 122 -9.07 23.44 -11.82
N PRO A 123 -10.14 24.24 -11.64
CA PRO A 123 -10.08 25.68 -11.85
C PRO A 123 -8.97 26.36 -11.02
N ASN A 124 -8.27 27.33 -11.62
CA ASN A 124 -7.09 27.96 -11.01
C ASN A 124 -7.38 28.67 -9.67
N ASP A 125 -8.60 29.16 -9.48
CA ASP A 125 -9.07 29.78 -8.23
C ASP A 125 -9.27 28.77 -7.08
N HIS A 126 -9.35 27.47 -7.39
CA HIS A 126 -9.50 26.40 -6.41
C HIS A 126 -8.18 25.69 -6.08
N ALA A 127 -7.23 25.64 -7.03
CA ALA A 127 -5.88 25.14 -6.81
C ALA A 127 -4.85 25.92 -7.64
N PRO A 128 -4.42 27.13 -7.19
CA PRO A 128 -3.55 28.02 -7.96
C PRO A 128 -2.20 27.40 -8.36
N GLY A 129 -1.73 26.42 -7.59
CA GLY A 129 -0.49 25.70 -7.83
C GLY A 129 -0.60 24.49 -8.74
N ALA A 130 -1.80 24.00 -9.05
CA ALA A 130 -1.95 22.82 -9.90
C ALA A 130 -1.49 23.12 -11.34
N ARG A 131 -0.68 22.25 -11.92
CA ARG A 131 -0.20 22.36 -13.32
C ARG A 131 -0.58 21.15 -14.15
N SER A 132 -0.69 19.99 -13.51
CA SER A 132 -0.94 18.72 -14.16
C SER A 132 -2.22 18.04 -13.70
N HIS A 133 -2.74 17.10 -14.48
CA HIS A 133 -3.85 16.26 -14.04
C HIS A 133 -3.45 15.38 -12.84
N PHE A 134 -2.15 15.03 -12.73
CA PHE A 134 -1.63 14.41 -11.51
C PHE A 134 -1.75 15.32 -10.28
N ASP A 135 -1.52 16.64 -10.43
CA ASP A 135 -1.72 17.60 -9.33
C ASP A 135 -3.18 17.69 -8.89
N ASP A 136 -4.16 17.36 -9.74
CA ASP A 136 -5.56 17.33 -9.33
C ASP A 136 -5.83 16.29 -8.23
N PHE A 137 -5.13 15.14 -8.31
CA PHE A 137 -5.17 14.12 -7.25
C PHE A 137 -4.55 14.64 -5.96
N VAL A 138 -3.41 15.33 -6.05
CA VAL A 138 -2.74 15.93 -4.89
C VAL A 138 -3.61 17.01 -4.25
N ALA A 139 -4.19 17.91 -5.05
CA ALA A 139 -5.06 18.99 -4.59
C ALA A 139 -6.31 18.46 -3.88
N THR A 140 -6.99 17.47 -4.44
CA THR A 140 -8.17 16.84 -3.84
C THR A 140 -7.84 16.24 -2.48
N HIS A 141 -6.72 15.54 -2.35
CA HIS A 141 -6.28 14.97 -1.08
C HIS A 141 -5.95 16.05 -0.05
N ILE A 142 -5.20 17.10 -0.43
CA ILE A 142 -4.90 18.24 0.45
C ILE A 142 -6.20 18.86 0.98
N ASN A 143 -7.18 19.08 0.10
CA ASN A 143 -8.43 19.75 0.44
C ASN A 143 -9.33 18.92 1.36
N GLN A 144 -9.28 17.58 1.24
CA GLN A 144 -10.18 16.68 1.98
C GLN A 144 -9.53 15.94 3.15
N THR A 145 -8.23 16.14 3.42
CA THR A 145 -7.45 15.38 4.41
C THR A 145 -8.15 15.23 5.78
N VAL A 146 -8.74 16.29 6.33
CA VAL A 146 -9.41 16.28 7.64
C VAL A 146 -10.78 15.58 7.65
N LEU A 147 -11.29 15.17 6.48
CA LEU A 147 -12.54 14.44 6.32
C LEU A 147 -12.31 12.96 5.98
N ILE A 148 -11.06 12.59 5.69
CA ILE A 148 -10.71 11.27 5.12
C ILE A 148 -9.65 10.53 5.95
N HIS A 149 -8.97 11.17 6.90
CA HIS A 149 -8.01 10.53 7.81
C HIS A 149 -8.46 10.57 9.27
N SER A 150 -8.14 9.52 10.01
CA SER A 150 -8.38 9.49 11.46
C SER A 150 -7.23 10.15 12.22
N SER A 151 -7.45 10.41 13.51
CA SER A 151 -6.39 10.91 14.39
C SER A 151 -5.87 9.81 15.30
N VAL A 152 -4.71 10.06 15.93
CA VAL A 152 -4.08 9.22 16.97
C VAL A 152 -4.90 9.03 18.26
N SER A 153 -6.13 9.54 18.34
CA SER A 153 -7.00 9.35 19.50
C SER A 153 -7.85 8.08 19.37
N ILE A 154 -7.75 7.21 20.37
CA ILE A 154 -8.37 5.86 20.53
C ILE A 154 -9.92 5.88 20.51
N LEU A 155 -10.57 6.98 20.12
CA LEU A 155 -12.01 7.18 20.29
C LEU A 155 -12.72 7.64 19.02
N SER A 156 -12.06 7.71 17.86
CA SER A 156 -12.72 8.20 16.63
C SER A 156 -12.04 7.73 15.35
N ILE A 157 -12.60 6.65 14.79
CA ILE A 157 -12.22 6.09 13.50
C ILE A 157 -13.14 6.66 12.41
N LEU A 158 -12.54 7.26 11.37
CA LEU A 158 -13.28 7.94 10.31
C LEU A 158 -13.94 6.95 9.37
N SER A 159 -15.25 7.08 9.18
CA SER A 159 -16.05 6.23 8.31
C SER A 159 -15.62 6.26 6.84
N ARG A 160 -14.97 7.35 6.41
CA ARG A 160 -14.60 7.56 5.01
C ARG A 160 -13.24 6.99 4.64
N PHE A 161 -12.32 6.77 5.58
CA PHE A 161 -10.91 6.51 5.28
C PHE A 161 -10.71 5.38 4.25
N LEU A 162 -11.16 4.16 4.55
CA LEU A 162 -10.95 3.01 3.68
C LEU A 162 -11.67 3.16 2.33
N SER A 163 -12.94 3.56 2.36
CA SER A 163 -13.78 3.68 1.16
C SER A 163 -13.32 4.83 0.25
N TRP A 164 -12.92 5.96 0.82
CA TRP A 164 -12.43 7.12 0.09
C TRP A 164 -11.11 6.79 -0.60
N HIS A 165 -10.16 6.16 0.09
CA HIS A 165 -8.88 5.80 -0.51
C HIS A 165 -9.01 4.71 -1.58
N ARG A 166 -9.90 3.73 -1.38
CA ARG A 166 -10.26 2.77 -2.43
C ARG A 166 -10.77 3.49 -3.69
N TYR A 167 -11.72 4.41 -3.51
CA TYR A 167 -12.30 5.19 -4.59
C TYR A 167 -11.27 6.09 -5.29
N PHE A 168 -10.41 6.74 -4.51
CA PHE A 168 -9.34 7.60 -5.00
C PHE A 168 -8.33 6.83 -5.86
N VAL A 169 -7.88 5.65 -5.41
CA VAL A 169 -6.99 4.78 -6.17
C VAL A 169 -7.69 4.25 -7.44
N HIS A 170 -8.98 3.93 -7.36
CA HIS A 170 -9.75 3.50 -8.52
C HIS A 170 -9.88 4.59 -9.60
N VAL A 171 -10.17 5.83 -9.22
CA VAL A 171 -10.26 6.96 -10.16
C VAL A 171 -8.89 7.29 -10.75
N TYR A 172 -7.82 7.18 -9.95
CA TYR A 172 -6.45 7.29 -10.46
C TYR A 172 -6.13 6.22 -11.50
N GLU A 173 -6.46 4.96 -11.22
CA GLU A 173 -6.33 3.86 -12.17
C GLU A 173 -7.11 4.14 -13.46
N ALA A 174 -8.36 4.60 -13.35
CA ALA A 174 -9.20 4.95 -14.49
C ALA A 174 -8.56 6.08 -15.33
N ALA A 175 -7.98 7.11 -14.70
CA ALA A 175 -7.27 8.18 -15.40
C ALA A 175 -6.04 7.64 -16.15
N LEU A 176 -5.23 6.78 -15.53
CA LEU A 176 -4.09 6.14 -16.20
C LEU A 176 -4.53 5.32 -17.42
N ARG A 177 -5.61 4.53 -17.29
CA ARG A 177 -6.11 3.65 -18.35
C ARG A 177 -6.78 4.44 -19.48
N ASN A 178 -7.71 5.32 -19.14
CA ASN A 178 -8.59 5.98 -20.10
C ASN A 178 -7.93 7.20 -20.76
N GLU A 179 -7.04 7.90 -20.06
CA GLU A 179 -6.44 9.14 -20.57
C GLU A 179 -5.00 8.98 -21.04
N CYS A 180 -4.28 8.00 -20.47
CA CYS A 180 -2.89 7.72 -20.77
C CYS A 180 -2.65 6.33 -21.40
N GLY A 181 -3.72 5.59 -21.70
CA GLY A 181 -3.64 4.34 -22.46
C GLY A 181 -2.97 3.19 -21.72
N TYR A 182 -2.92 3.24 -20.38
CA TYR A 182 -2.37 2.15 -19.58
C TYR A 182 -3.22 0.87 -19.75
N PRO A 183 -2.65 -0.26 -20.20
CA PRO A 183 -3.42 -1.49 -20.41
C PRO A 183 -3.59 -2.31 -19.12
N GLY A 184 -2.77 -2.04 -18.11
CA GLY A 184 -2.71 -2.80 -16.86
C GLY A 184 -3.65 -2.30 -15.77
N ALA A 185 -3.53 -2.90 -14.59
CA ALA A 185 -4.26 -2.54 -13.38
C ALA A 185 -3.35 -1.78 -12.42
N GLN A 186 -3.91 -1.05 -11.45
CA GLN A 186 -3.10 -0.42 -10.41
C GLN A 186 -2.30 -1.49 -9.63
N PRO A 187 -0.96 -1.47 -9.68
CA PRO A 187 -0.13 -2.36 -8.88
C PRO A 187 -0.12 -1.95 -7.40
N TYR A 188 0.16 -2.91 -6.53
CA TYR A 188 0.30 -2.68 -5.09
C TYR A 188 1.73 -2.95 -4.59
N TRP A 189 2.07 -2.34 -3.46
CA TRP A 189 3.35 -2.53 -2.75
C TRP A 189 3.14 -3.37 -1.50
N ASP A 190 3.47 -4.66 -1.56
CA ASP A 190 3.53 -5.47 -0.34
C ASP A 190 4.75 -5.05 0.48
N TRP A 191 4.51 -4.29 1.55
CA TRP A 191 5.57 -3.88 2.46
C TRP A 191 6.23 -5.07 3.12
N SER A 192 5.45 -6.08 3.51
CA SER A 192 5.96 -7.19 4.33
C SER A 192 6.96 -8.05 3.57
N ALA A 193 6.90 -8.02 2.24
CA ALA A 193 7.88 -8.65 1.37
C ALA A 193 9.25 -7.97 1.48
N HIS A 194 10.33 -8.77 1.50
CA HIS A 194 11.72 -8.31 1.62
C HIS A 194 12.02 -7.55 2.91
N ASP A 195 11.67 -8.17 4.04
CA ASP A 195 12.02 -7.70 5.39
C ASP A 195 11.53 -6.30 5.70
N ALA A 196 10.37 -5.91 5.14
CA ALA A 196 9.78 -4.60 5.35
C ALA A 196 10.73 -3.44 5.07
N THR A 197 11.67 -3.58 4.14
CA THR A 197 12.69 -2.56 3.88
C THR A 197 12.50 -1.92 2.50
N PRO A 198 12.22 -0.60 2.41
CA PRO A 198 12.05 0.08 1.13
C PRO A 198 13.25 -0.06 0.20
N ASN A 199 14.47 0.01 0.74
CA ASN A 199 15.72 -0.07 -0.03
C ASN A 199 15.91 -1.39 -0.80
N THR A 200 15.34 -2.49 -0.31
CA THR A 200 15.49 -3.82 -0.92
C THR A 200 14.29 -4.18 -1.80
N ASN A 201 13.18 -3.45 -1.69
CA ASN A 201 11.98 -3.71 -2.44
C ASN A 201 12.12 -3.28 -3.92
N ALA A 202 11.68 -4.16 -4.83
CA ALA A 202 11.70 -3.94 -6.28
C ALA A 202 11.02 -2.64 -6.73
N LEU A 203 10.08 -2.12 -5.95
CA LEU A 203 9.45 -0.83 -6.21
C LEU A 203 10.47 0.33 -6.24
N PHE A 204 11.55 0.24 -5.47
CA PHE A 204 12.51 1.33 -5.28
C PHE A 204 13.94 1.00 -5.71
N SER A 205 14.29 -0.28 -5.92
CA SER A 205 15.69 -0.70 -6.01
C SER A 205 16.15 -1.20 -7.38
N ASP A 206 15.25 -1.66 -8.25
CA ASP A 206 15.60 -2.30 -9.52
C ASP A 206 15.49 -1.39 -10.76
N SER A 207 15.83 -1.93 -11.93
CA SER A 207 15.82 -1.20 -13.21
C SER A 207 14.42 -0.78 -13.69
N GLY A 208 13.37 -1.42 -13.18
CA GLY A 208 11.98 -1.07 -13.42
C GLY A 208 11.33 -0.38 -12.23
N SER A 209 12.10 0.21 -11.31
CA SER A 209 11.61 0.90 -10.11
C SER A 209 11.01 2.29 -10.41
N ILE A 210 10.28 2.85 -9.43
CA ILE A 210 9.80 4.23 -9.43
C ILE A 210 10.84 5.21 -8.83
N GLY A 211 12.13 4.87 -8.93
CA GLY A 211 13.23 5.60 -8.32
C GLY A 211 13.47 5.21 -6.87
N GLY A 212 14.69 5.48 -6.40
CA GLY A 212 15.14 5.07 -5.08
C GLY A 212 14.96 6.15 -4.02
N ASN A 213 15.91 6.15 -3.07
CA ASN A 213 15.97 7.13 -1.99
C ASN A 213 16.38 8.52 -2.50
N GLY A 214 16.13 9.53 -1.66
CA GLY A 214 16.68 10.87 -1.86
C GLY A 214 18.20 10.90 -1.66
N LYS A 215 18.85 11.92 -2.22
CA LYS A 215 20.24 12.25 -1.91
C LYS A 215 20.40 12.36 -0.38
N ALA A 216 21.34 11.62 0.18
CA ALA A 216 21.65 11.70 1.60
C ALA A 216 22.12 13.12 1.96
N ILE A 217 21.42 13.75 2.89
CA ILE A 217 21.79 15.04 3.47
C ILE A 217 21.73 14.94 4.99
N VAL A 218 22.57 15.69 5.69
CA VAL A 218 22.45 15.81 7.16
C VAL A 218 21.28 16.74 7.45
N HIS A 219 20.24 16.23 8.12
CA HIS A 219 19.09 17.01 8.54
C HIS A 219 18.57 16.55 9.90
N ASN A 220 17.82 17.43 10.56
CA ASN A 220 17.17 17.12 11.83
C ASN A 220 15.90 16.28 11.62
N ASP A 221 15.27 15.86 12.72
CA ASP A 221 13.98 15.18 12.71
C ASP A 221 12.94 15.91 11.85
N THR A 222 12.13 15.14 11.14
CA THR A 222 10.95 15.67 10.46
C THR A 222 9.88 15.96 11.50
N LYS A 223 9.36 17.18 11.49
CA LYS A 223 8.33 17.64 12.42
C LYS A 223 7.11 18.13 11.66
N PHE A 224 5.94 17.63 12.01
CA PHE A 224 4.67 18.14 11.49
C PHE A 224 3.60 18.11 12.57
N LEU A 225 2.51 18.83 12.34
CA LEU A 225 1.37 18.91 13.25
C LEU A 225 0.23 18.08 12.69
N ILE A 226 -0.29 17.18 13.52
CA ILE A 226 -1.57 16.53 13.27
C ILE A 226 -2.67 17.56 13.63
N PRO A 227 -3.73 17.69 12.81
CA PRO A 227 -4.82 18.65 13.02
C PRO A 227 -5.79 18.26 14.15
N THR A 228 -5.26 17.78 15.29
CA THR A 228 -6.03 17.64 16.53
C THR A 228 -6.28 19.00 17.18
N VAL A 229 -7.13 19.04 18.22
CA VAL A 229 -7.40 20.25 19.00
C VAL A 229 -7.02 20.00 20.46
N PRO A 230 -5.88 20.53 20.96
CA PRO A 230 -4.85 21.31 20.25
C PRO A 230 -4.02 20.47 19.26
N PRO A 231 -3.35 21.09 18.26
CA PRO A 231 -2.53 20.36 17.30
C PRO A 231 -1.42 19.55 17.98
N ALA A 232 -1.30 18.27 17.64
CA ALA A 232 -0.33 17.36 18.23
C ALA A 232 0.95 17.30 17.36
N PRO A 233 2.14 17.57 17.93
CA PRO A 233 3.39 17.46 17.20
C PRO A 233 3.75 15.98 17.01
N VAL A 234 4.12 15.63 15.78
CA VAL A 234 4.80 14.37 15.47
C VAL A 234 6.23 14.69 15.12
N VAL A 235 7.15 13.93 15.73
CA VAL A 235 8.58 14.01 15.48
C VAL A 235 9.03 12.65 14.98
N ILE A 236 9.53 12.60 13.75
CA ILE A 236 10.07 11.39 13.15
C ILE A 236 11.56 11.57 12.94
N PRO A 237 12.41 10.70 13.52
CA PRO A 237 13.85 10.72 13.28
C PRO A 237 14.21 10.76 11.80
N ALA A 238 15.33 11.42 11.49
CA ALA A 238 15.89 11.46 10.13
C ALA A 238 16.13 10.04 9.58
N GLY A 239 15.89 9.86 8.29
CA GLY A 239 16.18 8.62 7.58
C GLY A 239 17.56 8.63 6.93
N THR A 240 17.69 7.85 5.87
CA THR A 240 18.94 7.63 5.14
C THR A 240 19.08 8.54 3.91
N GLY A 241 18.09 9.39 3.63
CA GLY A 241 18.02 10.25 2.45
C GLY A 241 17.88 11.72 2.83
N GLY A 242 16.73 12.32 2.51
CA GLY A 242 16.34 13.68 2.91
C GLY A 242 16.37 14.71 1.80
N GLY A 243 17.11 14.46 0.71
CA GLY A 243 17.16 15.31 -0.48
C GLY A 243 16.28 14.82 -1.64
N CYS A 244 16.41 15.51 -2.79
CA CYS A 244 15.78 15.08 -4.04
C CYS A 244 16.17 13.65 -4.42
N ILE A 245 15.26 12.88 -5.01
CA ILE A 245 15.60 11.59 -5.63
C ILE A 245 16.62 11.80 -6.76
N THR A 246 17.55 10.86 -6.92
CA THR A 246 18.65 10.96 -7.90
C THR A 246 18.60 9.90 -8.98
N THR A 247 17.69 8.93 -8.86
CA THR A 247 17.53 7.81 -9.80
C THR A 247 16.07 7.55 -10.14
N GLY A 248 15.84 6.87 -11.26
CA GLY A 248 14.52 6.44 -11.70
C GLY A 248 13.79 7.45 -12.60
N PRO A 249 12.57 7.11 -13.04
CA PRO A 249 11.84 7.86 -14.06
C PRO A 249 11.33 9.23 -13.60
N PHE A 250 11.26 9.46 -12.28
CA PHE A 250 10.67 10.66 -11.69
C PHE A 250 11.70 11.71 -11.24
N VAL A 251 12.99 11.59 -11.62
CA VAL A 251 14.02 12.57 -11.21
C VAL A 251 13.71 14.00 -11.67
N ASN A 252 13.08 14.15 -12.84
CA ASN A 252 12.69 15.44 -13.40
C ASN A 252 11.22 15.80 -13.12
N TYR A 253 10.50 14.99 -12.36
CA TYR A 253 9.14 15.31 -11.94
C TYR A 253 9.18 16.45 -10.92
N THR A 254 8.32 17.45 -11.15
CA THR A 254 8.18 18.63 -10.28
C THR A 254 6.94 18.46 -9.42
N VAL A 255 7.14 18.39 -8.10
CA VAL A 255 6.07 18.49 -7.12
C VAL A 255 5.63 19.95 -7.03
N ASN A 256 4.39 20.27 -7.43
CA ASN A 256 3.91 21.65 -7.49
C ASN A 256 3.15 22.10 -6.24
N LEU A 257 2.52 21.17 -5.52
CA LEU A 257 1.63 21.44 -4.39
C LEU A 257 2.23 21.01 -3.06
N GLY A 258 1.65 21.47 -1.96
CA GLY A 258 2.13 21.24 -0.59
C GLY A 258 3.46 21.97 -0.28
N PRO A 259 4.09 21.68 0.86
CA PRO A 259 3.57 20.84 1.95
C PRO A 259 2.42 21.51 2.71
N GLY A 260 1.67 20.72 3.49
CA GLY A 260 0.67 21.21 4.43
C GLY A 260 -0.74 21.44 3.86
N PRO A 261 -1.64 21.97 4.70
CA PRO A 261 -3.07 22.08 4.41
C PRO A 261 -3.42 23.21 3.43
N ALA A 262 -4.61 23.14 2.84
CA ALA A 262 -5.23 24.28 2.18
C ALA A 262 -5.44 25.47 3.15
N PRO A 263 -5.40 26.73 2.67
CA PRO A 263 -5.16 27.12 1.27
C PRO A 263 -3.67 27.08 0.87
N GLY A 264 -2.73 27.20 1.83
CA GLY A 264 -1.30 27.30 1.53
C GLY A 264 -0.71 26.11 0.76
N GLY A 265 -1.16 24.89 1.06
CA GLY A 265 -0.77 23.68 0.33
C GLY A 265 -1.28 23.63 -1.11
N LEU A 266 -2.25 24.47 -1.49
CA LEU A 266 -2.78 24.55 -2.86
C LEU A 266 -2.07 25.61 -3.72
N GLU A 267 -1.15 26.39 -3.13
CA GLU A 267 -0.36 27.41 -3.83
C GLU A 267 0.76 26.80 -4.67
N TYR A 268 1.26 27.57 -5.65
CA TYR A 268 2.35 27.11 -6.51
C TYR A 268 3.70 27.09 -5.77
N ASN A 269 4.21 25.89 -5.51
CA ASN A 269 5.46 25.65 -4.80
C ASN A 269 6.31 24.56 -5.48
N PRO A 270 6.83 24.81 -6.70
CA PRO A 270 7.54 23.82 -7.50
C PRO A 270 8.87 23.40 -6.85
N ARG A 271 9.05 22.09 -6.67
CA ARG A 271 10.27 21.48 -6.11
C ARG A 271 10.47 20.07 -6.63
N CYS A 272 11.63 19.50 -6.37
CA CYS A 272 11.88 18.09 -6.68
C CYS A 272 11.10 17.16 -5.75
N LEU A 273 10.87 15.92 -6.19
CA LEU A 273 10.42 14.85 -5.30
C LEU A 273 11.53 14.48 -4.30
N VAL A 274 11.19 14.50 -3.01
CA VAL A 274 12.11 14.20 -1.90
C VAL A 274 11.70 12.89 -1.25
N ARG A 275 12.68 12.01 -0.99
CA ARG A 275 12.50 10.78 -0.22
C ARG A 275 13.55 10.68 0.88
N ASP A 276 13.16 10.05 1.98
CA ASP A 276 14.01 9.90 3.16
C ASP A 276 13.76 8.52 3.79
N PHE A 277 14.27 7.47 3.14
CA PHE A 277 13.96 6.10 3.54
C PHE A 277 14.33 5.81 5.00
N ARG A 278 13.37 5.24 5.74
CA ARG A 278 13.43 4.85 7.15
C ARG A 278 13.07 3.38 7.32
N PRO A 279 13.98 2.44 7.01
CA PRO A 279 13.73 1.01 7.18
C PRO A 279 13.27 0.62 8.58
N TRP A 280 13.76 1.31 9.62
CA TRP A 280 13.35 1.05 11.00
C TRP A 280 11.84 1.19 11.20
N MET A 281 11.17 2.11 10.48
CA MET A 281 9.75 2.40 10.66
C MET A 281 8.88 1.31 10.04
N THR A 282 9.22 0.87 8.83
CA THR A 282 8.54 -0.26 8.20
C THR A 282 8.89 -1.59 8.87
N ASN A 283 10.10 -1.77 9.41
CA ASN A 283 10.47 -2.98 10.15
C ASN A 283 9.72 -3.14 11.49
N VAL A 284 9.25 -2.04 12.10
CA VAL A 284 8.41 -2.13 13.31
C VAL A 284 6.91 -2.20 12.99
N SER A 285 6.47 -1.69 11.85
CA SER A 285 5.05 -1.50 11.53
C SER A 285 4.52 -2.47 10.48
N ASN A 286 5.28 -2.76 9.44
CA ASN A 286 4.82 -3.35 8.19
C ASN A 286 5.28 -4.80 7.96
N THR A 287 5.60 -5.52 9.02
CA THR A 287 6.00 -6.94 8.96
C THR A 287 4.80 -7.85 8.66
N TYR A 288 5.06 -9.09 8.23
CA TYR A 288 4.02 -10.12 8.07
C TYR A 288 3.21 -10.32 9.36
N SER A 289 3.86 -10.25 10.53
CA SER A 289 3.19 -10.40 11.82
C SER A 289 2.12 -9.32 12.00
N ASN A 290 2.51 -8.05 11.87
CA ASN A 290 1.58 -6.93 12.09
C ASN A 290 0.46 -6.92 11.05
N VAL A 291 0.76 -7.24 9.78
CA VAL A 291 -0.25 -7.32 8.73
C VAL A 291 -1.26 -8.44 9.02
N THR A 292 -0.80 -9.63 9.40
CA THR A 292 -1.70 -10.77 9.69
C THR A 292 -2.46 -10.61 11.01
N GLU A 293 -1.89 -9.93 11.99
CA GLU A 293 -2.59 -9.52 13.22
C GLU A 293 -3.75 -8.58 12.86
N THR A 294 -3.46 -7.54 12.07
CA THR A 294 -4.48 -6.58 11.61
C THR A 294 -5.62 -7.27 10.87
N ILE A 295 -5.33 -8.18 9.92
CA ILE A 295 -6.36 -8.93 9.17
C ILE A 295 -7.23 -9.82 10.07
N SER A 296 -6.70 -10.28 11.20
CA SER A 296 -7.42 -11.18 12.13
C SER A 296 -8.43 -10.47 13.02
N LEU A 297 -8.43 -9.13 13.03
CA LEU A 297 -9.28 -8.34 13.91
C LEU A 297 -10.78 -8.52 13.63
N PRO A 298 -11.64 -8.44 14.66
CA PRO A 298 -13.03 -8.89 14.55
C PRO A 298 -13.98 -7.94 13.80
N ASN A 299 -13.76 -6.62 13.86
CA ASN A 299 -14.64 -5.60 13.30
C ASN A 299 -13.85 -4.43 12.69
N VAL A 300 -14.53 -3.62 11.87
CA VAL A 300 -13.91 -2.52 11.13
C VAL A 300 -13.29 -1.44 12.03
N THR A 301 -13.87 -1.20 13.21
CA THR A 301 -13.36 -0.19 14.16
C THR A 301 -11.94 -0.56 14.57
N VAL A 302 -11.76 -1.72 15.22
CA VAL A 302 -10.43 -2.13 15.70
C VAL A 302 -9.46 -2.43 14.56
N PHE A 303 -9.97 -2.90 13.41
CA PHE A 303 -9.18 -3.09 12.19
C PHE A 303 -8.56 -1.78 11.69
N GLN A 304 -9.39 -0.77 11.47
CA GLN A 304 -8.92 0.53 10.98
C GLN A 304 -8.10 1.25 12.05
N GLU A 305 -8.48 1.12 13.32
CA GLU A 305 -7.70 1.64 14.44
C GLU A 305 -6.29 1.07 14.40
N THR A 306 -6.11 -0.25 14.41
CA THR A 306 -4.79 -0.90 14.33
C THR A 306 -4.02 -0.56 13.05
N MET A 307 -4.73 -0.42 11.92
CA MET A 307 -4.14 -0.04 10.64
C MET A 307 -3.52 1.37 10.67
N GLU A 308 -4.22 2.33 11.29
CA GLU A 308 -3.78 3.73 11.44
C GLU A 308 -2.84 3.90 12.64
N PHE A 309 -3.07 3.18 13.74
CA PHE A 309 -2.41 3.38 15.04
C PHE A 309 -2.61 2.18 16.00
N THR A 310 -1.54 1.66 16.60
CA THR A 310 -1.65 0.49 17.49
C THR A 310 -1.58 0.85 19.00
N GLY A 311 -1.88 2.09 19.38
CA GLY A 311 -1.79 2.55 20.77
C GLY A 311 -0.35 2.87 21.22
N VAL A 312 0.62 2.01 20.89
CA VAL A 312 2.03 2.11 21.29
C VAL A 312 3.01 2.14 20.11
N THR A 313 2.62 1.68 18.92
CA THR A 313 3.45 1.71 17.70
C THR A 313 2.69 2.35 16.53
N VAL A 314 3.46 2.67 15.49
CA VAL A 314 2.92 3.20 14.22
C VAL A 314 2.19 2.06 13.50
N GLY A 315 0.94 2.27 13.06
CA GLY A 315 0.17 1.30 12.29
C GLY A 315 0.75 1.06 10.88
N ILE A 316 0.25 0.06 10.16
CA ILE A 316 0.74 -0.29 8.82
C ILE A 316 0.56 0.86 7.80
N HIS A 317 -0.47 1.71 7.94
CA HIS A 317 -0.66 2.88 7.06
C HIS A 317 0.42 3.94 7.28
N PRO A 318 0.54 4.60 8.44
CA PRO A 318 1.59 5.59 8.64
C PRO A 318 2.99 4.99 8.56
N GLY A 319 3.15 3.69 8.88
CA GLY A 319 4.40 2.95 8.72
C GLY A 319 4.89 2.92 7.27
N GLY A 320 3.99 2.65 6.32
CA GLY A 320 4.32 2.66 4.89
C GLY A 320 4.65 4.07 4.38
N HIS A 321 3.91 5.09 4.81
CA HIS A 321 4.23 6.50 4.51
C HIS A 321 5.60 6.90 5.06
N GLY A 322 5.82 6.66 6.34
CA GLY A 322 7.05 7.06 7.01
C GLY A 322 8.27 6.23 6.64
N GLY A 323 8.09 4.99 6.21
CA GLY A 323 9.16 4.19 5.62
C GLY A 323 9.78 4.82 4.39
N VAL A 324 8.96 5.47 3.54
CA VAL A 324 9.45 6.22 2.37
C VAL A 324 9.99 7.60 2.78
N GLY A 325 9.35 8.26 3.75
CA GLY A 325 9.79 9.57 4.23
C GLY A 325 9.61 10.68 3.19
N GLY A 326 10.26 11.83 3.41
CA GLY A 326 10.24 12.95 2.47
C GLY A 326 8.83 13.45 2.15
N THR A 327 8.43 13.40 0.88
CA THR A 327 7.07 13.82 0.45
C THR A 327 5.97 12.91 1.01
N MET A 328 6.22 11.61 1.23
CA MET A 328 5.22 10.66 1.72
C MET A 328 4.77 10.91 3.16
N VAL A 329 5.54 11.62 3.98
CA VAL A 329 5.15 11.90 5.38
C VAL A 329 4.29 13.16 5.54
N ASP A 330 4.10 13.94 4.48
CA ASP A 330 3.15 15.05 4.52
C ASP A 330 1.73 14.49 4.46
N LEU A 331 0.98 14.61 5.56
CA LEU A 331 -0.38 14.09 5.68
C LEU A 331 -1.32 14.61 4.58
N TYR A 332 -1.07 15.81 4.04
CA TYR A 332 -1.94 16.46 3.07
C TYR A 332 -1.48 16.20 1.64
N SER A 333 -0.18 16.33 1.37
CA SER A 333 0.40 16.25 0.02
C SER A 333 1.13 14.95 -0.29
N SER A 334 1.01 13.90 0.54
CA SER A 334 1.64 12.59 0.28
C SER A 334 1.36 11.99 -1.10
N PRO A 335 0.19 12.20 -1.75
CA PRO A 335 -0.02 11.73 -3.12
C PRO A 335 0.90 12.36 -4.16
N ALA A 336 1.61 13.43 -3.81
CA ALA A 336 2.61 14.01 -4.70
C ALA A 336 3.79 13.05 -4.95
N ASP A 337 4.03 12.05 -4.10
CA ASP A 337 4.92 10.92 -4.42
C ASP A 337 4.11 9.80 -5.11
N PRO A 338 4.47 9.36 -6.32
CA PRO A 338 3.81 8.24 -6.99
C PRO A 338 3.74 6.94 -6.17
N ALA A 339 4.61 6.75 -5.18
CA ALA A 339 4.58 5.62 -4.25
C ALA A 339 3.27 5.54 -3.44
N PHE A 340 2.58 6.67 -3.26
CA PHE A 340 1.29 6.75 -2.55
C PHE A 340 0.27 5.75 -3.09
N PHE A 341 0.12 5.68 -4.42
CA PHE A 341 -0.91 4.84 -5.04
C PHE A 341 -0.62 3.35 -4.89
N PHE A 342 0.66 2.96 -4.80
CA PHE A 342 1.06 1.58 -4.50
C PHE A 342 0.81 1.22 -3.03
N HIS A 343 1.16 2.14 -2.12
CA HIS A 343 0.91 2.01 -0.70
C HIS A 343 -0.60 1.86 -0.43
N HIS A 344 -1.43 2.76 -0.97
CA HIS A 344 -2.88 2.70 -0.77
C HIS A 344 -3.56 1.54 -1.52
N ALA A 345 -2.99 1.07 -2.64
CA ALA A 345 -3.43 -0.19 -3.24
C ALA A 345 -3.15 -1.40 -2.32
N GLN A 346 -2.08 -1.38 -1.51
CA GLN A 346 -1.83 -2.43 -0.51
C GLN A 346 -2.70 -2.25 0.74
N ILE A 347 -3.00 -1.02 1.18
CA ILE A 347 -4.00 -0.77 2.24
C ILE A 347 -5.35 -1.35 1.83
N ASP A 348 -5.77 -1.07 0.59
CA ASP A 348 -6.99 -1.62 0.01
C ASP A 348 -6.98 -3.16 -0.07
N HIS A 349 -5.83 -3.73 -0.45
CA HIS A 349 -5.63 -5.18 -0.48
C HIS A 349 -5.79 -5.78 0.93
N VAL A 350 -5.13 -5.22 1.95
CA VAL A 350 -5.25 -5.69 3.34
C VAL A 350 -6.69 -5.57 3.85
N TRP A 351 -7.40 -4.50 3.50
CA TRP A 351 -8.83 -4.37 3.81
C TRP A 351 -9.66 -5.46 3.15
N LEU A 352 -9.44 -5.75 1.86
CA LEU A 352 -10.08 -6.87 1.20
C LEU A 352 -9.76 -8.22 1.86
N LEU A 353 -8.50 -8.47 2.27
CA LEU A 353 -8.12 -9.70 2.97
C LEU A 353 -8.91 -9.84 4.29
N TRP A 354 -9.08 -8.75 5.02
CA TRP A 354 -9.92 -8.71 6.22
C TRP A 354 -11.40 -8.94 5.87
N GLN A 355 -11.93 -8.30 4.83
CA GLN A 355 -13.32 -8.47 4.39
C GLN A 355 -13.60 -9.93 4.01
N ALA A 356 -12.69 -10.58 3.30
CA ALA A 356 -12.83 -11.96 2.84
C ALA A 356 -12.96 -13.01 3.96
N GLN A 357 -12.68 -12.66 5.21
CA GLN A 357 -12.92 -13.57 6.34
C GLN A 357 -14.42 -13.75 6.64
N ASP A 358 -15.24 -12.76 6.28
CA ASP A 358 -16.71 -12.81 6.36
C ASP A 358 -17.30 -11.79 5.36
N PHE A 359 -17.16 -12.11 4.07
CA PHE A 359 -17.31 -11.16 2.97
C PHE A 359 -18.66 -10.39 2.95
N PRO A 360 -19.83 -11.04 3.09
CA PRO A 360 -21.11 -10.32 3.06
C PRO A 360 -21.29 -9.36 4.25
N ASN A 361 -20.81 -9.74 5.44
CA ASN A 361 -21.02 -8.94 6.65
C ASN A 361 -19.95 -7.85 6.81
N ARG A 362 -18.72 -8.09 6.36
CA ARG A 362 -17.59 -7.15 6.51
C ARG A 362 -17.54 -6.09 5.42
N THR A 363 -18.08 -6.35 4.23
CA THR A 363 -18.14 -5.35 3.13
C THR A 363 -19.10 -4.21 3.42
N VAL A 364 -20.06 -4.39 4.34
CA VAL A 364 -21.04 -3.37 4.72
C VAL A 364 -20.70 -2.66 6.03
N GLN A 365 -19.59 -3.01 6.69
CA GLN A 365 -19.17 -2.34 7.93
C GLN A 365 -18.60 -0.95 7.61
N ILE A 366 -19.05 0.04 8.37
CA ILE A 366 -18.68 1.44 8.24
C ILE A 366 -18.06 1.91 9.55
N GLY A 367 -17.01 2.73 9.47
CA GLY A 367 -16.38 3.34 10.65
C GLY A 367 -17.29 4.32 11.39
N GLU A 368 -16.81 4.89 12.49
CA GLU A 368 -17.69 5.43 13.53
C GLU A 368 -17.99 6.92 13.41
N THR A 369 -17.12 7.74 12.81
CA THR A 369 -17.24 9.21 12.87
C THR A 369 -16.96 9.87 11.51
N LEU A 370 -17.45 11.11 11.31
CA LEU A 370 -17.36 11.83 10.04
C LEU A 370 -16.34 12.98 10.03
N THR A 371 -15.74 13.30 11.17
CA THR A 371 -14.78 14.41 11.36
C THR A 371 -13.50 13.92 12.02
N PHE A 372 -12.35 14.50 11.64
CA PHE A 372 -11.04 14.20 12.24
C PHE A 372 -11.09 14.26 13.78
N SER A 373 -10.65 13.20 14.47
CA SER A 373 -10.76 13.07 15.95
C SER A 373 -12.17 13.23 16.52
N ASN A 374 -13.21 13.13 15.68
CA ASN A 374 -14.56 13.58 16.03
C ASN A 374 -14.58 15.02 16.60
N SER A 375 -13.78 15.91 15.99
CA SER A 375 -13.63 17.30 16.36
C SER A 375 -13.88 18.22 15.15
N PRO A 376 -15.00 18.98 15.14
CA PRO A 376 -16.09 18.94 16.12
C PRO A 376 -16.84 17.60 16.10
N PRO A 377 -17.57 17.24 17.17
CA PRO A 377 -18.37 16.02 17.20
C PRO A 377 -19.33 15.92 16.01
N SER A 378 -19.41 14.74 15.43
CA SER A 378 -20.21 14.42 14.26
C SER A 378 -21.15 13.24 14.53
N ALA A 379 -22.19 13.12 13.70
CA ALA A 379 -23.02 11.92 13.71
C ALA A 379 -22.20 10.70 13.26
N PRO A 380 -22.57 9.49 13.66
CA PRO A 380 -21.89 8.31 13.16
C PRO A 380 -22.00 8.14 11.65
N GLY A 381 -20.99 7.51 11.05
CA GLY A 381 -21.10 7.05 9.68
C GLY A 381 -22.18 6.00 9.52
N THR A 382 -22.81 6.01 8.35
CA THR A 382 -23.83 5.03 7.97
C THR A 382 -23.54 4.51 6.57
N PRO A 383 -24.14 3.38 6.15
CA PRO A 383 -24.10 2.92 4.76
C PRO A 383 -24.56 3.98 3.74
N ASN A 384 -25.38 4.95 4.16
CA ASN A 384 -25.88 6.05 3.31
C ASN A 384 -25.10 7.35 3.46
N THR A 385 -24.02 7.37 4.25
CA THR A 385 -23.09 8.50 4.28
C THR A 385 -22.48 8.66 2.90
N THR A 386 -22.39 9.90 2.43
CA THR A 386 -21.80 10.23 1.13
C THR A 386 -20.30 10.52 1.24
N THR A 387 -19.61 10.28 0.13
CA THR A 387 -18.23 10.69 -0.11
C THR A 387 -18.05 11.09 -1.58
N ASP A 388 -17.13 12.00 -1.87
CA ASP A 388 -16.81 12.49 -3.21
C ASP A 388 -15.31 12.68 -3.38
N LEU A 389 -14.86 12.97 -4.61
CA LEU A 389 -13.47 13.31 -4.92
C LEU A 389 -13.38 14.71 -5.55
N GLY A 390 -14.28 15.62 -5.14
CA GLY A 390 -14.32 16.99 -5.62
C GLY A 390 -14.40 17.08 -7.15
N PHE A 391 -13.37 17.64 -7.76
CA PHE A 391 -13.28 17.84 -9.21
C PHE A 391 -12.85 16.58 -9.99
N LEU A 392 -12.41 15.53 -9.30
CA LEU A 392 -11.95 14.30 -9.97
C LEU A 392 -13.10 13.40 -10.38
N GLU A 393 -14.08 13.22 -9.50
CA GLU A 393 -15.22 12.33 -9.73
C GLU A 393 -16.37 12.62 -8.76
N GLY A 394 -17.58 12.16 -9.12
CA GLY A 394 -18.82 12.40 -8.39
C GLY A 394 -18.94 11.75 -7.00
N THR A 395 -20.16 11.81 -6.48
CA THR A 395 -20.51 11.34 -5.13
C THR A 395 -21.01 9.89 -5.14
N TYR A 396 -20.55 9.09 -4.18
CA TYR A 396 -21.09 7.75 -3.88
C TYR A 396 -21.48 7.62 -2.42
N LEU A 397 -22.36 6.67 -2.13
CA LEU A 397 -22.65 6.23 -0.77
C LEU A 397 -21.55 5.25 -0.32
N LEU A 398 -21.18 5.28 0.96
CA LEU A 398 -20.13 4.40 1.49
C LEU A 398 -20.43 2.91 1.25
N LYS A 399 -21.71 2.50 1.30
CA LYS A 399 -22.12 1.12 1.01
C LYS A 399 -21.79 0.65 -0.42
N GLU A 400 -21.69 1.59 -1.37
CA GLU A 400 -21.38 1.28 -2.77
C GLU A 400 -19.87 1.09 -2.98
N LEU A 401 -19.06 1.53 -2.01
CA LEU A 401 -17.60 1.49 -2.08
C LEU A 401 -16.99 0.36 -1.22
N GLY A 402 -17.82 -0.38 -0.48
CA GLY A 402 -17.38 -1.42 0.44
C GLY A 402 -16.81 -2.68 -0.22
N SER A 403 -17.14 -2.97 -1.48
CA SER A 403 -16.75 -4.21 -2.18
C SER A 403 -16.03 -3.92 -3.50
N THR A 404 -14.91 -4.59 -3.78
CA THR A 404 -14.09 -4.38 -4.99
C THR A 404 -14.75 -4.86 -6.29
N ILE A 405 -15.89 -5.56 -6.18
CA ILE A 405 -16.64 -6.15 -7.30
C ILE A 405 -18.07 -5.60 -7.41
N ASP A 406 -18.43 -4.60 -6.62
CA ASP A 406 -19.75 -3.95 -6.63
C ASP A 406 -19.61 -2.43 -6.80
N GLY A 407 -20.75 -1.75 -6.98
CA GLY A 407 -20.77 -0.30 -7.20
C GLY A 407 -19.97 0.10 -8.45
N PRO A 408 -19.05 1.09 -8.35
CA PRO A 408 -18.21 1.48 -9.48
C PRO A 408 -17.07 0.49 -9.76
N PHE A 409 -16.86 -0.52 -8.91
CA PHE A 409 -15.66 -1.34 -8.94
C PHE A 409 -15.86 -2.67 -9.69
N CYS A 410 -14.81 -3.07 -10.41
CA CYS A 410 -14.70 -4.40 -10.96
C CYS A 410 -13.25 -4.87 -11.02
N TYR A 411 -12.66 -5.09 -9.85
CA TYR A 411 -11.30 -5.60 -9.73
C TYR A 411 -11.12 -6.56 -8.56
N ILE A 412 -10.08 -7.37 -8.64
CA ILE A 412 -9.65 -8.28 -7.59
C ILE A 412 -8.15 -8.15 -7.37
N TYR A 413 -7.68 -8.58 -6.19
CA TYR A 413 -6.26 -8.78 -5.92
C TYR A 413 -5.90 -10.27 -6.06
N GLU A 414 -4.73 -10.53 -6.64
CA GLU A 414 -4.10 -11.85 -6.71
C GLU A 414 -3.12 -12.08 -5.56
#